data_AF-A0A7J7KK52-F1
#
_entry.id   AF-A0A7J7KK52-F1
#
_cell.length_a   1.000
_cell.length_b   1.000
_cell.length_c   1.000
_cell.angle_alpha   90.00
_cell.angle_beta   90.00
_cell.angle_gamma   90.00
#
_symmetry.space_group_name_H-M   'P 1'
#
loop_
_entity.id
_entity.type
_entity.pdbx_description
1 polymer ?
#
loop_
_entity_poly.entity_id
_entity_poly.type
_entity_poly.pdbx_seq_one_letter_code
_entity_poly.pdbx_strand_id
1 'polypeptide(L)'
;MKGGEGKKAGKDLRNSVKKSDVTEIKSLSAPPENVKQVMRETLVLLGYKRRELQDYGFIKKVIGSSKFLSQLKELKAEDVPVGVAAEVKSEMSSLSYEQLSKAISDSDSRAVSQYSCSQQCGPRASKQIQSEELKQYLKSLEEYLAYNDPVR
;
A
#
# COMPACT_ATOMS: atom_id res chain seq x y z
N MET A 1 -18.34 -3.34 -38.37
CA MET A 1 -18.97 -2.71 -37.20
C MET A 1 -18.31 -3.27 -35.95
N LYS A 2 -18.14 -2.42 -34.94
CA LYS A 2 -17.16 -2.51 -33.85
C LYS A 2 -17.34 -3.75 -32.96
N GLY A 3 -16.21 -4.40 -32.64
CA GLY A 3 -16.13 -5.46 -31.63
C GLY A 3 -16.52 -4.92 -30.24
N GLY A 4 -17.42 -5.63 -29.58
CA GLY A 4 -17.78 -5.38 -28.19
C GLY A 4 -16.90 -6.23 -27.28
N GLU A 5 -15.83 -5.63 -26.77
CA GLU A 5 -14.98 -6.27 -25.76
C GLU A 5 -15.55 -6.03 -24.36
N GLY A 6 -15.68 -7.13 -23.61
CA GLY A 6 -16.36 -7.20 -22.32
C GLY A 6 -15.68 -6.39 -21.23
N LYS A 7 -16.30 -5.28 -20.83
CA LYS A 7 -15.99 -4.60 -19.56
C LYS A 7 -16.75 -5.29 -18.43
N LYS A 8 -16.12 -6.20 -17.69
CA LYS A 8 -16.67 -6.71 -16.43
C LYS A 8 -15.72 -6.43 -15.26
N ALA A 9 -16.19 -5.53 -14.40
CA ALA A 9 -16.00 -5.53 -12.95
C ALA A 9 -14.57 -5.48 -12.38
N GLY A 10 -13.65 -4.75 -13.01
CA GLY A 10 -12.56 -4.15 -12.26
C GLY A 10 -13.11 -2.93 -11.51
N LYS A 11 -13.47 -3.08 -10.23
CA LYS A 11 -13.85 -1.95 -9.39
C LYS A 11 -12.65 -1.02 -9.35
N ASP A 12 -12.73 0.15 -9.99
CA ASP A 12 -11.59 1.04 -10.19
C ASP A 12 -10.78 1.20 -8.90
N LEU A 13 -9.60 0.60 -8.84
CA LEU A 13 -8.63 0.75 -7.74
C LEU A 13 -8.35 2.23 -7.45
N ARG A 14 -8.46 3.05 -8.50
CA ARG A 14 -8.39 4.51 -8.53
C ARG A 14 -9.44 5.17 -7.60
N ASN A 15 -10.58 4.51 -7.39
CA ASN A 15 -11.70 5.01 -6.59
C ASN A 15 -11.84 4.30 -5.23
N SER A 16 -11.14 3.18 -5.01
CA SER A 16 -11.16 2.50 -3.71
C SER A 16 -10.28 3.19 -2.68
N VAL A 17 -9.14 3.75 -3.08
CA VAL A 17 -8.22 4.43 -2.17
C VAL A 17 -8.71 5.84 -1.86
N LYS A 18 -9.07 6.08 -0.60
CA LYS A 18 -9.47 7.39 -0.11
C LYS A 18 -8.29 8.11 0.52
N LYS A 19 -8.46 9.42 0.68
CA LYS A 19 -7.50 10.27 1.39
C LYS A 19 -7.39 9.91 2.88
N SER A 20 -8.45 9.38 3.49
CA SER A 20 -8.43 8.85 4.86
C SER A 20 -7.35 7.78 5.01
N ASP A 21 -7.37 6.81 4.12
CA ASP A 21 -6.53 5.61 4.16
C ASP A 21 -5.05 6.02 4.04
N VAL A 22 -4.75 6.95 3.13
CA VAL A 22 -3.42 7.54 2.97
C VAL A 22 -2.97 8.30 4.23
N THR A 23 -3.90 9.01 4.87
CA THR A 23 -3.61 9.77 6.10
C THR A 23 -3.30 8.81 7.26
N GLU A 24 -3.98 7.69 7.33
CA GLU A 24 -3.77 6.69 8.37
C GLU A 24 -2.47 5.94 8.19
N ILE A 25 -2.16 5.51 6.96
CA ILE A 25 -0.85 4.92 6.64
C ILE A 25 0.29 5.91 6.98
N LYS A 26 0.12 7.20 6.64
CA LYS A 26 1.08 8.26 6.99
C LYS A 26 1.22 8.44 8.50
N SER A 27 0.16 8.21 9.28
CA SER A 27 0.19 8.40 10.73
C SER A 27 1.09 7.38 11.45
N LEU A 28 1.40 6.24 10.80
CA LEU A 28 2.34 5.24 11.32
C LEU A 28 3.74 5.85 11.45
N SER A 29 4.21 5.95 12.68
CA SER A 29 5.56 6.38 13.04
C SER A 29 6.58 5.28 12.75
N ALA A 30 6.23 4.02 13.01
CA ALA A 30 7.06 2.84 12.75
C ALA A 30 6.21 1.71 12.14
N PRO A 31 5.90 1.76 10.82
CA PRO A 31 5.10 0.71 10.20
C PRO A 31 5.86 -0.63 10.15
N PRO A 32 5.13 -1.77 10.17
CA PRO A 32 5.70 -3.09 9.89
C PRO A 32 6.39 -3.14 8.53
N GLU A 33 7.39 -4.00 8.37
CA GLU A 33 8.19 -4.06 7.14
C GLU A 33 7.35 -4.39 5.90
N ASN A 34 6.35 -5.26 6.07
CA ASN A 34 5.42 -5.62 5.02
C ASN A 34 4.64 -4.40 4.51
N VAL A 35 4.20 -3.51 5.41
CA VAL A 35 3.49 -2.27 5.04
C VAL A 35 4.43 -1.33 4.28
N LYS A 36 5.69 -1.21 4.71
CA LYS A 36 6.69 -0.42 3.98
C LYS A 36 6.93 -0.99 2.60
N GLN A 37 7.05 -2.31 2.47
CA GLN A 37 7.26 -2.96 1.18
C GLN A 37 6.10 -2.67 0.23
N VAL A 38 4.85 -2.78 0.68
CA VAL A 38 3.68 -2.39 -0.13
C VAL A 38 3.78 -0.95 -0.60
N MET A 39 4.10 -0.02 0.30
CA MET A 39 4.26 1.39 -0.05
C MET A 39 5.41 1.63 -1.04
N ARG A 40 6.54 0.91 -0.88
CA ARG A 40 7.67 0.97 -1.81
C ARG A 40 7.27 0.49 -3.20
N GLU A 41 6.69 -0.69 -3.30
CA GLU A 41 6.33 -1.28 -4.60
C GLU A 41 5.27 -0.45 -5.32
N THR A 42 4.30 0.14 -4.61
CA THR A 42 3.37 1.11 -5.21
C THR A 42 4.11 2.31 -5.81
N LEU A 43 5.11 2.85 -5.12
CA LEU A 43 5.88 3.99 -5.64
C LEU A 43 6.79 3.56 -6.81
N VAL A 44 7.30 2.33 -6.82
CA VAL A 44 8.02 1.78 -7.97
C VAL A 44 7.12 1.76 -9.21
N LEU A 45 5.86 1.35 -9.08
CA LEU A 45 4.88 1.38 -10.17
C LEU A 45 4.60 2.80 -10.67
N LEU A 46 4.70 3.82 -9.80
CA LEU A 46 4.59 5.23 -10.17
C LEU A 46 5.88 5.81 -10.79
N GLY A 47 6.91 4.98 -11.01
CA GLY A 47 8.16 5.36 -11.67
C GLY A 47 9.25 5.90 -10.73
N TYR A 48 9.09 5.78 -9.41
CA TYR A 48 10.12 6.18 -8.46
C TYR A 48 11.26 5.14 -8.42
N LYS A 49 12.49 5.60 -8.20
CA LYS A 49 13.66 4.72 -8.17
C LYS A 49 13.76 3.99 -6.82
N ARG A 50 13.98 2.67 -6.83
CA ARG A 50 14.16 1.86 -5.61
C ARG A 50 15.19 2.42 -4.62
N ARG A 51 16.26 3.07 -5.10
CA ARG A 51 17.29 3.70 -4.25
C ARG A 51 16.71 4.77 -3.32
N GLU A 52 15.77 5.58 -3.82
CA GLU A 52 15.11 6.65 -3.05
C GLU A 52 14.09 6.08 -2.07
N LEU A 53 13.55 4.90 -2.39
CA LEU A 53 12.54 4.20 -1.61
C LEU A 53 13.15 3.36 -0.46
N GLN A 54 14.46 3.41 -0.22
CA GLN A 54 15.03 2.81 0.99
C GLN A 54 14.72 3.65 2.24
N ASP A 55 14.55 4.96 2.09
CA ASP A 55 14.22 5.87 3.17
C ASP A 55 12.70 5.98 3.36
N TYR A 56 12.21 5.49 4.50
CA TYR A 56 10.79 5.62 4.85
C TYR A 56 10.35 7.08 5.03
N GLY A 57 11.25 7.98 5.46
CA GLY A 57 10.97 9.41 5.53
C GLY A 57 10.61 10.00 4.17
N PHE A 58 11.34 9.59 3.12
CA PHE A 58 11.03 9.95 1.74
C PHE A 58 9.69 9.37 1.28
N ILE A 59 9.47 8.06 1.47
CA ILE A 59 8.20 7.38 1.14
C ILE A 59 7.00 8.13 1.76
N LYS A 60 7.09 8.42 3.07
CA LYS A 60 6.05 9.11 3.83
C LYS A 60 5.78 10.52 3.31
N LYS A 61 6.82 11.23 2.85
CA LYS A 61 6.69 12.55 2.22
C LYS A 61 5.97 12.46 0.87
N VAL A 62 6.32 11.48 0.04
CA VAL A 62 5.71 11.27 -1.29
C VAL A 62 4.25 10.91 -1.16
N ILE A 63 3.93 9.91 -0.33
CA ILE A 63 2.54 9.46 -0.10
C ILE A 63 1.69 10.54 0.57
N GLY A 64 2.29 11.35 1.44
CA GLY A 64 1.64 12.50 2.04
C GLY A 64 1.42 13.69 1.10
N SER A 65 1.89 13.63 -0.15
CA SER A 65 1.70 14.70 -1.12
C SER A 65 0.28 14.68 -1.71
N SER A 66 -0.25 15.86 -2.05
CA SER A 66 -1.54 15.96 -2.75
C SER A 66 -1.51 15.33 -4.14
N LYS A 67 -0.33 15.20 -4.75
CA LYS A 67 -0.13 14.63 -6.08
C LYS A 67 -0.20 13.11 -6.09
N PHE A 68 0.15 12.44 -5.00
CA PHE A 68 0.18 10.98 -4.94
C PHE A 68 -1.13 10.33 -5.36
N LEU A 69 -2.27 10.79 -4.81
CA LEU A 69 -3.58 10.26 -5.17
C LEU A 69 -3.94 10.53 -6.64
N SER A 70 -3.58 11.68 -7.18
CA SER A 70 -3.79 11.98 -8.61
C SER A 70 -2.94 11.06 -9.48
N GLN A 71 -1.67 10.88 -9.16
CA GLN A 71 -0.77 9.97 -9.87
C GLN A 71 -1.28 8.53 -9.83
N LEU A 72 -1.76 8.06 -8.68
CA LEU A 72 -2.34 6.73 -8.52
C LEU A 72 -3.63 6.56 -9.35
N LYS A 73 -4.45 7.62 -9.43
CA LYS A 73 -5.65 7.66 -10.26
C LYS A 73 -5.36 7.75 -11.74
N GLU A 74 -4.25 8.35 -12.15
CA GLU A 74 -3.87 8.54 -13.54
C GLU A 74 -3.08 7.35 -14.08
N LEU A 75 -2.39 6.59 -13.21
CA LEU A 75 -1.56 5.43 -13.56
C LEU A 75 -2.31 4.48 -14.51
N LYS A 76 -1.82 4.31 -15.74
CA LYS A 76 -2.32 3.31 -16.68
C LYS A 76 -1.39 2.11 -16.70
N ALA A 77 -1.96 0.94 -16.98
CA ALA A 77 -1.16 -0.28 -17.11
C ALA A 77 -0.14 -0.19 -18.24
N GLU A 78 -0.49 0.53 -19.30
CA GLU A 78 0.36 0.78 -20.46
C GLU A 78 1.64 1.57 -20.12
N ASP A 79 1.57 2.42 -19.08
CA ASP A 79 2.69 3.27 -18.67
C ASP A 79 3.72 2.50 -17.80
N VAL A 80 3.35 1.30 -17.31
CA VAL A 80 4.21 0.51 -16.44
C VAL A 80 5.08 -0.41 -17.30
N PRO A 81 6.42 -0.28 -17.25
CA PRO A 81 7.29 -1.19 -17.99
C PRO A 81 7.16 -2.61 -17.46
N VAL A 82 7.07 -3.58 -18.39
CA VAL A 82 6.81 -5.00 -18.09
C VAL A 82 7.79 -5.59 -17.06
N GLY A 83 9.08 -5.22 -17.15
CA GLY A 83 10.09 -5.68 -16.20
C GLY A 83 9.80 -5.23 -14.76
N VAL A 84 9.32 -4.00 -14.59
CA VAL A 84 8.97 -3.45 -13.27
C VAL A 84 7.70 -4.12 -12.73
N ALA A 85 6.69 -4.33 -13.58
CA ALA A 85 5.48 -5.03 -13.17
C ALA A 85 5.77 -6.47 -12.71
N ALA A 86 6.64 -7.19 -13.43
CA ALA A 86 7.05 -8.55 -13.07
C ALA A 86 7.83 -8.59 -11.75
N GLU A 87 8.76 -7.66 -11.54
CA GLU A 87 9.50 -7.54 -10.27
C GLU A 87 8.56 -7.26 -9.09
N VAL A 88 7.70 -6.24 -9.23
CA VAL A 88 6.71 -5.87 -8.20
C VAL A 88 5.82 -7.05 -7.88
N LYS A 89 5.38 -7.81 -8.88
CA LYS A 89 4.57 -9.01 -8.68
C LYS A 89 5.32 -10.10 -7.91
N SER A 90 6.58 -10.35 -8.24
CA SER A 90 7.42 -11.31 -7.52
C SER A 90 7.59 -10.89 -6.05
N GLU A 91 7.90 -9.62 -5.80
CA GLU A 91 8.05 -9.07 -4.45
C GLU A 91 6.73 -9.11 -3.67
N MET A 92 5.61 -8.73 -4.30
CA MET A 92 4.27 -8.79 -3.70
C MET A 92 3.84 -10.23 -3.38
N SER A 93 4.18 -11.21 -4.21
CA SER A 93 3.85 -12.61 -3.95
C SER A 93 4.55 -13.18 -2.71
N SER A 94 5.67 -12.58 -2.29
CA SER A 94 6.36 -12.92 -1.05
C SER A 94 5.62 -12.42 0.19
N LEU A 95 4.80 -11.38 0.04
CA LEU A 95 3.98 -10.81 1.09
C LEU A 95 2.67 -11.58 1.20
N SER A 96 2.70 -12.72 1.90
CA SER A 96 1.46 -13.42 2.21
C SER A 96 0.56 -12.54 3.09
N TYR A 97 -0.68 -12.35 2.67
CA TYR A 97 -1.73 -11.65 3.42
C TYR A 97 -1.88 -12.13 4.87
N GLU A 98 -1.66 -13.43 5.12
CA GLU A 98 -1.65 -14.04 6.44
C GLU A 98 -0.57 -13.44 7.35
N GLN A 99 0.60 -13.11 6.80
CA GLN A 99 1.71 -12.49 7.54
C GLN A 99 1.39 -11.04 7.91
N LEU A 100 0.68 -10.32 7.05
CA LEU A 100 0.26 -8.95 7.28
C LEU A 100 -0.81 -8.85 8.36
N SER A 101 -1.85 -9.70 8.30
CA SER A 101 -2.90 -9.72 9.31
C SER A 101 -2.35 -10.06 10.69
N LYS A 102 -1.41 -11.02 10.74
CA LYS A 102 -0.74 -11.44 11.96
C LYS A 102 0.24 -10.40 12.52
N ALA A 103 1.02 -9.73 11.66
CA ALA A 103 1.94 -8.68 12.10
C ALA A 103 1.20 -7.47 12.69
N ILE A 104 0.02 -7.13 12.16
CA ILE A 104 -0.82 -6.07 12.71
C ILE A 104 -1.34 -6.47 14.09
N SER A 105 -1.85 -7.70 14.27
CA SER A 105 -2.33 -8.17 15.57
C SER A 105 -1.21 -8.41 16.61
N ASP A 106 0.00 -8.80 16.19
CA ASP A 106 1.16 -8.95 17.09
C ASP A 106 1.81 -7.61 17.49
N SER A 107 1.66 -6.56 16.67
CA SER A 107 2.11 -5.20 17.02
C SER A 107 1.28 -4.61 18.16
N ASP A 108 0.00 -4.98 18.25
CA ASP A 108 -0.91 -4.55 19.31
C ASP A 108 -0.64 -5.24 20.67
N SER A 109 -0.06 -6.45 20.67
CA SER A 109 0.21 -7.21 21.90
C SER A 109 1.53 -6.83 22.58
N ARG A 110 2.52 -6.33 21.83
CA ARG A 110 3.84 -5.93 22.38
C ARG A 110 3.92 -4.48 22.86
N ALA A 111 2.99 -3.60 22.49
CA ALA A 111 3.00 -2.20 22.91
C ALA A 111 2.47 -1.96 24.35
N VAL A 112 1.96 -2.99 25.04
CA VAL A 112 1.36 -2.83 26.39
C VAL A 112 2.33 -3.11 27.54
N SER A 113 3.52 -3.70 27.31
CA SER A 113 4.32 -4.22 28.44
C SER A 113 5.57 -3.42 28.84
N GLN A 114 5.95 -2.32 28.19
CA GLN A 114 7.25 -1.67 28.50
C GLN A 114 7.32 -0.14 28.38
N TYR A 115 6.23 0.57 28.67
CA TYR A 115 6.29 2.02 28.94
C TYR A 115 6.08 2.31 30.44
N SER A 116 7.06 1.90 31.26
CA SER A 116 7.31 2.52 32.56
C SER A 116 8.29 3.67 32.37
N CYS A 117 7.87 4.74 31.70
CA CYS A 117 8.61 5.99 31.74
C CYS A 117 7.63 7.14 31.95
N SER A 118 7.65 7.62 33.18
CA SER A 118 6.89 8.73 33.73
C SER A 118 7.02 9.98 32.85
N GLN A 119 5.89 10.45 32.29
CA GLN A 119 5.40 11.83 32.38
C GLN A 119 4.43 12.15 31.23
N GLN A 120 3.17 12.36 31.63
CA GLN A 120 2.23 13.35 31.08
C GLN A 120 2.29 13.62 29.57
N CYS A 121 1.81 12.66 28.77
CA CYS A 121 1.16 12.98 27.50
C CYS A 121 -0.13 12.15 27.46
N GLY A 122 -1.27 12.81 27.34
CA GLY A 122 -2.60 12.21 27.50
C GLY A 122 -2.89 11.06 26.51
N PRO A 123 -3.93 10.26 26.80
CA PRO A 123 -4.30 9.11 25.97
C PRO A 123 -4.87 9.61 24.64
N ARG A 124 -4.00 9.78 23.64
CA ARG A 124 -4.46 9.73 22.25
C ARG A 124 -4.75 8.27 21.98
N ALA A 125 -6.03 7.90 22.13
CA ALA A 125 -6.56 6.61 21.75
C ALA A 125 -5.97 6.21 20.40
N SER A 126 -5.01 5.29 20.41
CA SER A 126 -4.54 4.58 19.23
C SER A 126 -5.74 3.81 18.73
N LYS A 127 -6.52 4.45 17.86
CA LYS A 127 -7.73 3.86 17.34
C LYS A 127 -7.31 2.60 16.58
N GLN A 128 -7.97 1.52 16.93
CA GLN A 128 -7.89 0.15 16.43
C GLN A 128 -8.33 0.06 14.95
N ILE A 129 -7.86 0.98 14.12
CA ILE A 129 -8.27 1.13 12.73
C ILE A 129 -7.12 0.65 11.84
N GLN A 130 -7.50 -0.02 10.75
CA GLN A 130 -6.75 -0.18 9.49
C GLN A 130 -6.14 -1.56 9.18
N SER A 131 -6.56 -2.67 9.80
CA SER A 131 -6.30 -3.96 9.14
C SER A 131 -7.12 -4.05 7.85
N GLU A 132 -8.43 -3.77 7.91
CA GLU A 132 -9.34 -4.01 6.78
C GLU A 132 -9.14 -3.10 5.56
N GLU A 133 -8.82 -1.82 5.75
CA GLU A 133 -8.60 -0.92 4.59
C GLU A 133 -7.29 -1.23 3.87
N LEU A 134 -6.23 -1.57 4.61
CA LEU A 134 -4.96 -2.01 4.04
C LEU A 134 -5.12 -3.35 3.29
N LYS A 135 -5.93 -4.27 3.84
CA LYS A 135 -6.32 -5.53 3.21
C LYS A 135 -7.07 -5.28 1.90
N GLN A 136 -7.97 -4.31 1.87
CA GLN A 136 -8.74 -3.97 0.68
C GLN A 136 -7.86 -3.35 -0.41
N TYR A 137 -6.89 -2.52 -0.04
CA TYR A 137 -5.90 -1.96 -0.97
C TYR A 137 -5.01 -3.05 -1.59
N LEU A 138 -4.47 -3.95 -0.77
CA LEU A 138 -3.62 -5.05 -1.21
C LEU A 138 -4.33 -5.99 -2.18
N LYS A 139 -5.54 -6.44 -1.81
CA LYS A 139 -6.35 -7.28 -2.69
C LYS A 139 -6.61 -6.61 -4.04
N SER A 140 -6.86 -5.30 -4.01
CA SER A 140 -7.07 -4.55 -5.24
C SER A 140 -5.80 -4.47 -6.10
N LEU A 141 -4.62 -4.31 -5.49
CA LEU A 141 -3.34 -4.31 -6.21
C LEU A 141 -3.04 -5.67 -6.83
N GLU A 142 -3.31 -6.77 -6.12
CA GLU A 142 -3.18 -8.12 -6.66
C GLU A 142 -4.10 -8.34 -7.87
N GLU A 143 -5.36 -7.91 -7.79
CA GLU A 143 -6.31 -7.97 -8.92
C GLU A 143 -5.82 -7.14 -10.13
N TYR A 144 -5.24 -5.96 -9.88
CA TYR A 144 -4.66 -5.13 -10.94
C TYR A 144 -3.44 -5.80 -11.60
N LEU A 145 -2.54 -6.38 -10.80
CA LEU A 145 -1.37 -7.10 -11.32
C LEU A 145 -1.78 -8.37 -12.07
N ALA A 146 -2.84 -9.06 -11.63
CA ALA A 146 -3.37 -10.25 -12.30
C ALA A 146 -4.03 -9.93 -13.64
N TYR A 147 -4.68 -8.76 -13.77
CA TYR A 147 -5.31 -8.33 -15.02
C TYR A 147 -4.30 -7.93 -16.10
N ASN A 148 -3.15 -7.36 -15.70
CA ASN A 148 -2.15 -6.82 -16.61
C ASN A 148 -0.97 -7.76 -16.86
N ASP A 149 -1.13 -9.05 -16.59
CA ASP A 149 -0.12 -10.06 -16.91
C ASP A 149 -0.06 -10.26 -18.44
N PRO A 150 1.04 -9.87 -19.12
CA PRO A 150 1.14 -9.98 -20.57
C PRO A 150 1.35 -11.41 -21.07
N VAL A 151 1.39 -12.41 -20.18
CA VAL A 151 1.63 -13.83 -20.52
C VAL A 151 0.32 -14.59 -20.77
N ARG A 152 -0.63 -13.99 -21.50
CA ARG A 152 -1.85 -14.70 -21.91
C ARG A 152 -2.19 -14.51 -23.38
#